data_AF-A0A0S8HCA7-F1
#
_entry.id   AF-A0A0S8HCA7-F1
#
_cell.length_a   1.000
_cell.length_b   1.000
_cell.length_c   1.000
_cell.angle_alpha   90.00
_cell.angle_beta   90.00
_cell.angle_gamma   90.00
#
_symmetry.space_group_name_H-M   'P 1'
#
loop_
_entity.id
_entity.type
_entity.pdbx_description
1 polymer ?
#
loop_
_entity_poly.entity_id
_entity_poly.type
_entity_poly.pdbx_seq_one_letter_code
_entity_poly.pdbx_strand_id
1 'polypeptide(L)' 'MPSLIGILVALLVAILVGQDAKKRGMNAWVWGIGVFLVLIVFLPLYFILRKPKIENPPS' A
#
# COMPACT_ATOMS: atom_id res chain seq x y z
N MET A 1 -22.01 -2.14 -9.93
CA MET A 1 -20.80 -1.57 -10.56
C MET A 1 -20.02 -0.80 -9.51
N PRO A 2 -18.70 -0.98 -9.38
CA PRO A 2 -17.89 -0.12 -8.53
C PRO A 2 -18.04 1.32 -9.02
N SER A 3 -18.34 2.23 -8.10
CA SER A 3 -18.41 3.66 -8.42
C SER A 3 -17.02 4.16 -8.79
N LEU A 4 -16.93 5.07 -9.77
CA LEU A 4 -15.67 5.70 -10.18
C LEU A 4 -14.90 6.26 -8.95
N ILE A 5 -15.65 6.84 -8.01
CA ILE A 5 -15.14 7.34 -6.73
C ILE A 5 -14.47 6.20 -5.93
N GLY A 6 -15.10 5.03 -5.83
CA GLY A 6 -14.53 3.88 -5.12
C GLY A 6 -13.21 3.40 -5.73
N ILE A 7 -13.12 3.38 -7.06
CA ILE A 7 -11.88 3.00 -7.77
C ILE A 7 -10.76 4.02 -7.50
N LEU A 8 -11.09 5.32 -7.55
CA LEU A 8 -10.12 6.38 -7.27
C LEU A 8 -9.60 6.33 -5.83
N VAL A 9 -10.47 6.04 -4.87
CA VAL A 9 -10.07 5.86 -3.47
C VAL A 9 -9.16 4.64 -3.32
N ALA A 10 -9.51 3.50 -3.91
CA ALA A 10 -8.67 2.30 -3.86
C ALA A 10 -7.29 2.56 -4.49
N LEU A 11 -7.25 3.28 -5.62
CA LEU A 11 -6.00 3.65 -6.29
C LEU A 11 -5.14 4.56 -5.41
N LEU A 12 -5.73 5.59 -4.81
CA LEU A 12 -5.01 6.51 -3.93
C LEU A 12 -4.41 5.77 -2.72
N VAL A 13 -5.19 4.91 -2.06
CA VAL A 13 -4.72 4.12 -0.92
C VAL A 13 -3.58 3.18 -1.33
N ALA A 14 -3.69 2.52 -2.48
CA ALA A 14 -2.65 1.65 -3.01
C ALA A 14 -1.33 2.38 -3.26
N ILE A 15 -1.38 3.59 -3.85
CA ILE A 15 -0.19 4.42 -4.09
C ILE A 15 0.46 4.82 -2.75
N LEU A 16 -0.34 5.27 -1.78
CA LEU A 16 0.15 5.67 -0.47
C LEU A 16 0.81 4.50 0.28
N VAL A 17 0.19 3.32 0.25
CA VAL A 17 0.75 2.11 0.84
C VAL A 17 2.04 1.68 0.12
N GLY A 18 2.08 1.70 -1.21
CA GLY A 18 3.28 1.38 -1.97
C GLY A 18 4.45 2.32 -1.64
N GLN A 19 4.18 3.62 -1.51
CA GLN A 19 5.18 4.61 -1.11
C GLN A 19 5.66 4.41 0.34
N ASP A 20 4.74 4.15 1.28
CA ASP A 20 5.09 3.86 2.67
C ASP A 20 5.89 2.55 2.78
N ALA A 21 5.56 1.55 1.98
CA ALA A 21 6.28 0.28 1.90
C ALA A 21 7.71 0.49 1.40
N LYS A 22 7.91 1.29 0.34
CA LYS A 22 9.25 1.66 -0.16
C LYS A 22 10.09 2.31 0.95
N LYS A 23 9.51 3.25 1.72
CA LYS A 23 10.19 3.94 2.83
C LYS A 23 10.52 3.02 4.02
N ARG A 24 9.92 1.82 4.07
CA ARG A 24 10.16 0.79 5.09
C ARG A 24 11.02 -0.36 4.56
N GLY A 25 11.57 -0.26 3.35
CA GLY A 25 12.35 -1.33 2.71
C GLY A 25 11.53 -2.58 2.44
N MET A 26 10.23 -2.40 2.22
CA MET A 26 9.30 -3.45 1.85
C MET A 26 9.00 -3.38 0.36
N ASN A 27 8.60 -4.49 -0.26
CA ASN A 27 8.34 -4.54 -1.70
C ASN A 27 7.09 -3.70 -2.05
N ALA A 28 7.30 -2.50 -2.56
CA ALA A 28 6.25 -1.54 -2.89
C ALA A 28 5.20 -2.08 -3.87
N TRP A 29 5.60 -2.95 -4.80
CA TRP A 29 4.69 -3.53 -5.79
C TRP A 29 3.72 -4.53 -5.15
N VAL A 30 4.22 -5.43 -4.30
CA VAL A 30 3.39 -6.42 -3.60
C VAL A 30 2.35 -5.71 -2.72
N TRP A 31 2.78 -4.69 -1.98
CA TRP A 31 1.90 -3.97 -1.06
C TRP A 31 0.93 -3.04 -1.78
N GLY A 32 1.38 -2.29 -2.80
CA GLY A 32 0.52 -1.41 -3.57
C GLY A 32 -0.52 -2.18 -4.39
N ILE A 33 -0.09 -3.15 -5.21
CA ILE A 33 -0.99 -3.94 -6.05
C ILE A 33 -1.94 -4.78 -5.18
N GLY A 34 -1.42 -5.40 -4.12
CA GLY A 34 -2.26 -6.19 -3.20
C GLY A 34 -3.36 -5.36 -2.55
N VAL A 35 -3.06 -4.14 -2.11
CA VAL A 35 -4.06 -3.22 -1.55
C VAL A 35 -5.04 -2.72 -2.61
N PHE A 36 -4.59 -2.45 -3.83
CA PHE A 36 -5.47 -2.02 -4.92
C PHE A 36 -6.52 -3.09 -5.28
N LEU A 37 -6.08 -4.35 -5.39
CA LEU A 37 -6.93 -5.47 -5.80
C LEU A 37 -7.78 -6.02 -4.65
N VAL A 38 -7.23 -6.06 -3.43
CA VAL A 38 -7.85 -6.75 -2.28
C VAL A 38 -7.70 -5.91 -1.01
N LEU A 39 -8.26 -4.69 -1.04
CA LEU A 39 -8.16 -3.70 0.03
C LEU A 39 -8.49 -4.24 1.43
N ILE A 40 -9.54 -5.06 1.54
CA ILE A 40 -10.01 -5.60 2.83
C ILE A 40 -9.01 -6.57 3.47
N VAL A 41 -8.16 -7.23 2.67
CA VAL A 41 -7.19 -8.23 3.17
C VAL A 41 -5.79 -7.65 3.27
N PHE A 42 -5.31 -7.03 2.19
CA PHE A 42 -3.93 -6.54 2.13
C PHE A 42 -3.70 -5.30 2.99
N LEU A 43 -4.71 -4.43 3.18
CA LEU A 43 -4.53 -3.22 3.97
C LEU A 43 -4.35 -3.52 5.47
N PRO A 44 -5.19 -4.35 6.12
CA PRO A 44 -4.93 -4.76 7.51
C PRO A 44 -3.61 -5.52 7.64
N LEU A 45 -3.34 -6.44 6.71
CA LEU A 45 -2.14 -7.27 6.72
C LEU A 45 -0.87 -6.39 6.56
N TYR A 46 -0.92 -5.33 5.74
CA TYR A 46 0.14 -4.33 5.65
C TYR A 46 0.37 -3.63 6.98
N PHE A 47 -0.69 -3.20 7.68
CA PHE A 47 -0.52 -2.52 8.96
C PHE A 47 0.06 -3.41 10.07
N ILE A 48 -0.20 -4.72 10.03
CA ILE A 48 0.36 -5.69 10.97
C ILE A 48 1.83 -6.00 10.62
N LEU A 49 2.15 -6.21 9.34
CA LEU A 49 3.47 -6.64 8.89
C LEU A 49 4.42 -5.49 8.52
N ARG A 50 3.98 -4.23 8.62
CA ARG A 50 4.83 -3.08 8.27
C ARG A 50 6.07 -3.04 9.15
N LYS A 51 7.22 -2.96 8.50
CA LYS A 51 8.51 -2.75 9.15
C LYS A 51 8.61 -1.32 9.72
N PRO A 52 9.46 -1.07 10.71
CA PRO A 52 9.79 0.29 11.12
C PRO A 52 10.28 1.13 9.94
N LYS A 53 10.07 2.44 10.00
CA LYS A 53 10.57 3.34 8.95
C LYS A 53 12.09 3.28 8.93
N ILE A 54 12.66 3.27 7.73
CA ILE A 54 14.11 3.36 7.56
C ILE A 54 14.47 4.84 7.68
N GLU A 55 15.51 5.13 8.46
CA GLU A 55 16.00 6.50 8.68
C GLU A 55 16.55 7.11 7.39
N ASN A 56 17.21 6.28 6.57
CA ASN A 56 17.73 6.63 5.24
C ASN A 56 17.16 5.70 4.15
N PRO A 57 15.94 5.93 3.67
CA PRO A 57 15.34 5.11 2.63
C PRO A 57 16.05 5.33 1.28
N PRO A 58 16.22 4.27 0.45
CA PRO A 58 16.83 4.42 -0.87
C PRO A 58 15.96 5.33 -1.75
N SER A 59 16.58 6.37 -2.30
CA SER A 59 15.99 7.36 -3.22
C SER A 59 15.47 6.70 -4.49
#